data_AF-A0A7K3Z793-F1
#
_entry.id   AF-A0A7K3Z793-F1
#
_cell.length_a   1.000
_cell.length_b   1.000
_cell.length_c   1.000
_cell.angle_alpha   90.00
_cell.angle_beta   90.00
_cell.angle_gamma   90.00
#
_symmetry.space_group_name_H-M   'P 1'
#
loop_
_entity.id
_entity.type
_entity.pdbx_description
1 polymer ?
#
loop_
_entity_poly.entity_id
_entity_poly.type
_entity_poly.pdbx_seq_one_letter_code
_entity_poly.pdbx_strand_id
1 'polypeptide(L)' 'MTTIQLKKSVVEQLKTIRKHPRETYNETVSNLIKNAKESCTRQYDEFLHSVQQQKMRELWGNEEDEAWADA' A
#
# COMPACT_ATOMS: atom_id res chain seq x y z
N MET A 1 20.90 21.67 4.99
CA MET A 1 21.30 20.72 3.92
C MET A 1 22.24 19.72 4.55
N THR A 2 21.95 18.43 4.45
CA THR A 2 22.75 17.35 5.06
C THR A 2 23.31 16.46 3.96
N THR A 3 24.51 15.92 4.17
CA THR A 3 25.16 15.05 3.18
C THR A 3 24.96 13.59 3.60
N ILE A 4 24.46 12.78 2.67
CA ILE A 4 24.38 11.33 2.81
C ILE A 4 25.23 10.68 1.72
N GLN A 5 25.97 9.64 2.07
CA GLN A 5 26.76 8.88 1.11
C GLN A 5 25.90 7.73 0.58
N LEU A 6 25.79 7.63 -0.75
CA LEU A 6 25.05 6.57 -1.43
C LEU A 6 25.97 5.84 -2.40
N LYS A 7 25.80 4.52 -2.52
CA LYS A 7 26.49 3.73 -3.53
C LYS A 7 26.05 4.21 -4.92
N LYS A 8 26.97 4.18 -5.88
CA LYS A 8 26.70 4.57 -7.28
C LYS A 8 25.52 3.79 -7.87
N SER A 9 25.41 2.49 -7.55
CA SER A 9 24.29 1.64 -7.99
C SER A 9 22.93 2.16 -7.52
N VAL A 10 22.84 2.66 -6.29
CA VAL A 10 21.60 3.21 -5.72
C VAL A 10 21.21 4.51 -6.42
N VAL A 11 22.19 5.35 -6.77
CA VAL A 11 21.95 6.60 -7.50
C VAL A 11 21.42 6.32 -8.91
N GLU A 12 21.95 5.31 -9.60
CA GLU A 12 21.42 4.93 -10.92
C GLU A 12 19.98 4.40 -10.82
N GLN A 13 19.66 3.59 -9.81
CA GLN A 13 18.28 3.16 -9.56
C GLN A 13 17.36 4.35 -9.28
N LEU A 14 17.81 5.32 -8.47
CA LEU A 14 17.05 6.54 -8.22
C LEU A 14 16.77 7.33 -9.52
N LYS A 15 17.69 7.35 -10.49
CA LYS A 15 17.43 7.99 -11.78
C LYS A 15 16.34 7.27 -12.58
N THR A 16 16.29 5.95 -12.53
CA THR A 16 15.28 5.17 -13.27
C THR A 16 13.87 5.33 -12.72
N ILE A 17 13.74 5.60 -11.41
CA ILE A 17 12.45 5.74 -10.72
C ILE A 17 11.88 7.16 -10.83
N ARG A 18 12.68 8.15 -11.27
CA ARG A 18 12.21 9.53 -11.46
C ARG A 18 11.01 9.56 -12.41
N LYS A 19 9.95 10.26 -11.99
CA LYS A 19 8.75 10.48 -12.81
C LYS A 19 9.02 11.45 -13.94
N HIS A 20 9.85 12.47 -13.69
CA HIS A 20 10.15 13.51 -14.66
C HIS A 20 11.66 13.85 -14.71
N PRO A 21 12.19 14.29 -15.86
CA PRO A 21 13.63 14.55 -16.03
C PRO A 21 14.21 15.61 -15.06
N ARG A 22 13.36 16.55 -14.62
CA ARG A 22 13.73 17.66 -13.72
C ARG A 22 13.49 17.36 -12.22
N GLU A 23 12.97 16.19 -11.89
CA GLU A 23 12.73 15.80 -10.50
C GLU A 23 14.06 15.72 -9.73
N THR A 24 14.08 16.30 -8.54
CA THR A 24 15.26 16.28 -7.68
C THR A 24 15.35 14.95 -6.94
N TYR A 25 16.56 14.53 -6.54
CA TYR A 25 16.71 13.33 -5.71
C TYR A 25 15.95 13.44 -4.38
N ASN A 26 15.80 14.65 -3.84
CA ASN A 26 15.01 14.87 -2.62
C ASN A 26 13.55 14.55 -2.85
N GLU A 27 12.93 15.05 -3.93
CA GLU A 27 11.53 14.76 -4.27
C GLU A 27 11.32 13.25 -4.49
N THR A 28 12.22 12.60 -5.24
CA THR A 28 12.15 11.15 -5.48
C THR A 28 12.24 10.37 -4.16
N VAL A 29 13.18 10.72 -3.29
CA VAL A 29 13.33 10.07 -1.97
C VAL A 29 12.12 10.34 -1.07
N SER A 30 11.58 11.56 -1.06
CA SER A 30 10.35 11.90 -0.32
C SER A 30 9.14 11.09 -0.81
N ASN A 31 8.99 10.94 -2.13
CA ASN A 31 7.93 10.12 -2.73
C ASN A 31 8.08 8.64 -2.36
N LEU A 32 9.31 8.10 -2.39
CA LEU A 32 9.58 6.73 -1.97
C LEU A 32 9.27 6.51 -0.48
N ILE A 33 9.65 7.45 0.39
CA ILE A 33 9.34 7.36 1.83
C ILE A 33 7.81 7.38 2.06
N LYS A 34 7.09 8.25 1.34
CA LYS A 34 5.63 8.32 1.42
C LYS A 34 4.99 7.00 1.00
N ASN A 35 5.37 6.47 -0.15
CA ASN A 35 4.87 5.20 -0.67
C ASN A 35 5.20 4.03 0.28
N ALA A 36 6.40 4.00 0.86
CA ALA A 36 6.77 2.97 1.82
C ALA A 36 5.87 3.01 3.08
N LYS A 37 5.57 4.20 3.61
CA LYS A 37 4.64 4.37 4.73
C LYS A 37 3.22 3.91 4.37
N GLU A 38 2.72 4.34 3.22
CA GLU A 38 1.37 3.99 2.74
C GLU A 38 1.22 2.50 2.43
N SER A 39 2.26 1.86 1.88
CA SER A 39 2.25 0.43 1.58
C SER A 39 2.10 -0.43 2.83
N CYS A 40 2.72 -0.02 3.95
CA CYS A 40 2.60 -0.71 5.23
C CYS A 40 1.16 -0.66 5.76
N THR A 41 0.51 0.50 5.66
CA THR A 41 -0.90 0.67 6.06
C THR A 41 -1.84 -0.13 5.15
N ARG A 42 -1.62 -0.07 3.83
CA ARG A 42 -2.47 -0.75 2.86
C ARG A 42 -2.40 -2.28 2.99
N GLN A 43 -1.22 -2.85 3.25
CA GLN A 43 -1.08 -4.29 3.49
C GLN A 43 -1.81 -4.74 4.76
N TYR A 44 -1.79 -3.90 5.80
CA TYR A 44 -2.54 -4.15 7.03
C TYR A 44 -4.05 -4.09 6.81
N ASP A 45 -4.54 -3.11 6.06
CA ASP A 45 -5.96 -3.01 5.70
C ASP A 45 -6.39 -4.21 4.83
N GLU A 46 -5.64 -4.57 3.79
CA GLU A 46 -5.92 -5.75 2.94
C GLU A 46 -5.99 -7.03 3.78
N PHE A 47 -5.09 -7.19 4.76
CA PHE A 47 -5.12 -8.30 5.70
C PHE A 47 -6.38 -8.29 6.57
N LEU A 48 -6.75 -7.15 7.16
CA LEU A 48 -7.97 -7.03 7.96
C LEU A 48 -9.23 -7.31 7.13
N HIS A 49 -9.31 -6.77 5.92
CA HIS A 49 -10.42 -7.02 5.00
C HIS A 49 -10.58 -8.51 4.68
N SER A 50 -9.48 -9.25 4.49
CA SER A 50 -9.53 -10.69 4.23
C SER A 50 -10.08 -11.50 5.41
N VAL A 51 -9.70 -11.16 6.64
CA VAL A 51 -10.19 -11.82 7.87
C VAL A 51 -11.66 -11.47 8.12
N GLN A 52 -12.06 -10.23 7.85
CA GLN A 52 -13.44 -9.78 8.00
C GLN A 52 -14.38 -10.42 6.97
N GLN A 53 -13.94 -10.64 5.73
CA GLN A 53 -14.74 -11.33 4.72
C GLN A 53 -15.14 -12.75 5.14
N GLN A 54 -14.26 -13.48 5.82
CA GLN A 54 -14.58 -14.82 6.32
C GLN A 54 -15.71 -14.76 7.38
N LYS A 55 -15.60 -13.83 8.34
CA LYS A 55 -16.65 -13.61 9.36
C LYS A 55 -17.94 -13.07 8.78
N MET A 56 -17.86 -12.23 7.76
CA MET A 56 -19.03 -11.71 7.06
C MET A 56 -19.77 -12.81 6.30
N ARG A 57 -19.09 -13.84 5.77
CA ARG A 57 -19.76 -15.02 5.20
C ARG A 57 -20.42 -15.92 6.24
N GLU A 58 -19.90 -15.94 7.47
CA GLU A 58 -20.51 -16.69 8.57
C GLU A 58 -21.76 -15.99 9.11
N LEU A 59 -21.74 -14.66 9.15
CA LEU A 59 -22.86 -13.85 9.60
C LEU A 59 -23.90 -13.65 8.51
N TRP A 60 -23.46 -13.42 7.25
CA TRP A 60 -24.33 -13.22 6.09
C TRP A 60 -24.09 -14.29 5.00
N GLY A 61 -25.16 -14.98 4.60
CA GLY A 61 -25.10 -16.15 3.70
C GLY A 61 -25.36 -17.51 4.39
N ASN A 62 -26.05 -17.49 5.53
CA ASN A 62 -26.56 -18.67 6.22
C ASN A 62 -28.06 -18.88 5.92
N GLU A 63 -28.62 -20.04 6.28
CA GLU A 63 -30.04 -20.37 6.03
C GLU A 63 -31.01 -19.36 6.66
N GLU A 64 -30.61 -18.66 7.74
CA GLU A 64 -31.42 -17.61 8.35
C GLU A 64 -31.59 -16.41 7.41
N ASP A 65 -30.54 -15.97 6.72
CA ASP A 65 -30.63 -14.87 5.75
C ASP A 65 -31.52 -15.19 4.55
N GLU A 66 -31.52 -16.44 4.07
CA GLU A 66 -32.44 -16.88 3.00
C GLU A 66 -33.90 -16.77 3.46
N ALA A 67 -34.19 -17.11 4.72
CA ALA A 67 -35.51 -16.98 5.31
C ALA A 67 -35.96 -15.52 5.53
N TRP A 68 -35.01 -14.58 5.72
CA TRP A 68 -35.30 -13.14 5.80
C TRP A 68 -35.49 -12.48 4.44
N ALA A 69 -34.92 -13.01 3.35
CA ALA A 69 -35.05 -12.46 2.00
C ALA A 69 -36.41 -12.78 1.34
N ASP A 70 -37.09 -13.84 1.79
CA ASP A 70 -38.40 -14.30 1.29
C ASP A 70 -39.61 -13.78 2.10
N ALA A 71 -39.40 -12.88 3.07
CA ALA A 71 -40.44 -12.22 3.87
C ALA A 71 -40.83 -10.83 3.34
#